data_AF-A0A7C3UW51-F1
#
_entry.id   AF-A0A7C3UW51-F1
#
_cell.length_a   1.000
_cell.length_b   1.000
_cell.length_c   1.000
_cell.angle_alpha   90.00
_cell.angle_beta   90.00
_cell.angle_gamma   90.00
#
_symmetry.space_group_name_H-M   'P 1'
#
loop_
_entity.id
_entity.type
_entity.pdbx_description
1 polymer ?
#
loop_
_entity_poly.entity_id
_entity_poly.type
_entity_poly.pdbx_seq_one_letter_code
_entity_poly.pdbx_strand_id
1 'polypeptide(L)'
;MSKRTVRLIVRIAGIACLGLMLTGLAPAQTTPVKCGPDHAILYKKAVKLLDSAEKKLAAKYTAEAKAQLKEANSLFSILVKECAPQQKERALTEAEMAQENDNNKKKEEFFNKGTNLEKAAAENLKKGEEAEAKGQHDLATRYFGQAKIENEQAHTAFIQAELYALRNQQMIFRFLGDQRTP
;
A
#
# COMPACT_ATOMS: atom_id res chain seq x y z
N MET A 1 8.09 -39.99 -50.49
CA MET A 1 7.38 -41.13 -51.12
C MET A 1 6.82 -42.00 -50.01
N SER A 2 5.54 -41.82 -49.66
CA SER A 2 4.40 -42.59 -50.15
C SER A 2 4.43 -44.07 -49.75
N LYS A 3 3.53 -44.45 -48.84
CA LYS A 3 2.46 -45.46 -49.03
C LYS A 3 1.66 -45.55 -47.72
N ARG A 4 0.45 -44.97 -47.69
CA ARG A 4 -0.84 -45.61 -47.99
C ARG A 4 -1.19 -46.68 -46.95
N THR A 5 -2.09 -46.36 -46.02
CA THR A 5 -3.55 -46.58 -46.14
C THR A 5 -3.92 -48.06 -46.19
N VAL A 6 -4.50 -48.60 -45.12
CA VAL A 6 -5.58 -49.61 -45.24
C VAL A 6 -6.62 -49.37 -44.14
N ARG A 7 -7.86 -49.18 -44.59
CA ARG A 7 -9.13 -49.13 -43.85
C ARG A 7 -9.64 -50.54 -43.55
N LEU A 8 -10.36 -50.73 -42.45
CA LEU A 8 -11.61 -51.54 -42.34
C LEU A 8 -12.06 -51.47 -40.86
N ILE A 9 -13.10 -50.73 -40.46
CA ILE A 9 -14.57 -50.91 -40.64
C ILE A 9 -15.10 -52.23 -40.04
N VAL A 10 -16.18 -52.06 -39.26
CA VAL A 10 -17.24 -53.01 -38.84
C VAL A 10 -17.09 -53.50 -37.40
N ARG A 11 -17.64 -52.74 -36.43
CA ARG A 11 -19.01 -52.80 -35.85
C ARG A 11 -19.24 -54.05 -34.97
N ILE A 12 -19.66 -53.84 -33.73
CA ILE A 12 -20.94 -54.27 -33.12
C ILE A 12 -20.82 -54.32 -31.58
N ALA A 13 -21.90 -53.88 -30.92
CA ALA A 13 -22.27 -54.00 -29.50
C ALA A 13 -21.43 -53.16 -28.52
N GLY A 14 -21.95 -52.12 -27.87
CA GLY A 14 -23.27 -52.02 -27.26
C GLY A 14 -23.16 -52.27 -25.77
N ILE A 15 -22.54 -51.33 -25.04
CA ILE A 15 -22.66 -51.24 -23.58
C ILE A 15 -22.88 -49.76 -23.25
N ALA A 16 -24.07 -49.49 -22.70
CA ALA A 16 -24.48 -48.22 -22.16
C ALA A 16 -23.57 -47.84 -20.99
N CYS A 17 -22.85 -46.73 -21.13
CA CYS A 17 -22.15 -46.09 -20.03
C CYS A 17 -22.63 -44.64 -19.90
N LEU A 18 -23.36 -44.42 -18.82
CA LEU A 18 -23.39 -43.21 -17.99
C LEU A 18 -23.20 -41.87 -18.72
N GLY A 19 -24.33 -41.25 -19.07
CA GLY A 19 -24.38 -39.80 -19.21
C GLY A 19 -24.29 -39.14 -17.82
N LEU A 20 -23.09 -38.71 -17.43
CA LEU A 20 -22.92 -37.71 -16.37
C LEU A 20 -22.33 -36.44 -16.99
N MET A 21 -23.25 -35.52 -17.31
CA MET A 21 -23.16 -34.07 -17.20
C MET A 21 -21.73 -33.49 -17.02
N LEU A 22 -21.02 -33.23 -18.12
CA LEU A 22 -20.05 -32.13 -18.14
C LEU A 22 -20.82 -30.81 -18.16
N THR A 23 -21.25 -30.35 -16.98
CA THR A 23 -21.62 -28.95 -16.81
C THR A 23 -20.33 -28.16 -16.74
N GLY A 24 -20.03 -27.48 -17.85
CA GLY A 24 -18.99 -26.45 -17.87
C GLY A 24 -19.35 -25.38 -16.84
N LEU A 25 -18.58 -25.31 -15.75
CA LEU A 25 -18.46 -24.12 -14.94
C LEU A 25 -17.88 -23.02 -15.83
N ALA A 26 -18.76 -22.27 -16.50
CA ALA A 26 -18.38 -20.98 -17.05
C ALA A 26 -17.85 -20.14 -15.88
N PRO A 27 -16.67 -19.50 -16.00
CA PRO A 27 -16.24 -18.55 -15.00
C PRO A 27 -17.33 -17.49 -14.90
N ALA A 28 -17.92 -17.32 -13.73
CA ALA A 28 -18.85 -16.24 -13.46
C ALA A 28 -18.14 -14.94 -13.84
N GLN A 29 -18.57 -14.33 -14.95
CA GLN A 29 -18.14 -13.00 -15.32
C GLN A 29 -18.68 -12.07 -14.24
N THR A 30 -17.85 -11.78 -13.24
CA THR A 30 -18.12 -10.70 -12.30
C THR A 30 -18.15 -9.44 -13.14
N THR A 31 -19.36 -8.89 -13.33
CA THR A 31 -19.51 -7.57 -13.94
C THR A 31 -18.61 -6.60 -13.18
N PRO A 32 -17.80 -5.77 -13.87
CA PRO A 32 -16.92 -4.82 -13.19
C PRO A 32 -17.73 -4.02 -12.17
N VAL A 33 -17.36 -4.12 -10.89
CA VAL A 33 -17.99 -3.32 -9.84
C VAL A 33 -17.68 -1.87 -10.17
N LYS A 34 -18.70 -1.12 -10.59
CA LYS A 34 -18.56 0.32 -10.71
C LYS A 34 -18.44 0.89 -9.30
N CYS A 35 -17.41 1.70 -9.06
CA CYS A 35 -17.35 2.45 -7.82
C CYS A 35 -18.53 3.40 -7.72
N GLY A 36 -19.32 3.10 -6.71
CA GLY A 36 -20.54 3.80 -6.35
C GLY A 36 -20.44 4.52 -5.01
N PRO A 37 -21.59 4.93 -4.44
CA PRO A 37 -21.66 5.79 -3.26
C PRO A 37 -20.89 5.27 -2.04
N ASP A 38 -20.84 3.96 -1.82
CA ASP A 38 -20.10 3.37 -0.69
C ASP A 38 -18.60 3.66 -0.77
N HIS A 39 -18.02 3.65 -1.97
CA HIS A 39 -16.61 3.95 -2.19
C HIS A 39 -16.31 5.44 -1.94
N ALA A 40 -17.27 6.33 -2.23
CA ALA A 40 -17.17 7.75 -1.89
C ALA A 40 -17.13 7.97 -0.37
N ILE A 41 -17.86 7.15 0.40
CA ILE A 41 -17.81 7.18 1.88
C ILE A 41 -16.43 6.72 2.37
N LEU A 42 -15.90 5.61 1.83
CA LEU A 42 -14.56 5.12 2.17
C LEU A 42 -13.48 6.17 1.85
N TYR A 43 -13.55 6.80 0.67
CA TYR A 43 -12.66 7.88 0.26
C TYR A 43 -12.71 9.05 1.25
N LYS A 44 -13.90 9.57 1.54
CA LYS A 44 -14.07 10.70 2.48
C LYS A 44 -13.55 10.37 3.87
N LYS A 45 -13.74 9.12 4.33
CA LYS A 45 -13.20 8.66 5.61
C LYS A 45 -11.67 8.61 5.57
N ALA A 46 -11.07 8.06 4.52
CA ALA A 46 -9.62 7.99 4.35
C ALA A 46 -8.98 9.39 4.33
N VAL A 47 -9.57 10.35 3.61
CA VAL A 47 -9.08 11.74 3.57
C VAL A 47 -9.14 12.41 4.95
N LYS A 48 -10.24 12.25 5.70
CA LYS A 48 -10.35 12.77 7.07
C LYS A 48 -9.29 12.20 8.00
N LEU A 49 -8.96 10.91 7.84
CA LEU A 49 -7.90 10.25 8.61
C LEU A 49 -6.53 10.84 8.24
N LEU A 50 -6.24 11.10 6.96
CA LEU A 50 -4.99 11.77 6.55
C LEU A 50 -4.87 13.17 7.14
N ASP A 51 -5.91 13.98 7.05
CA ASP A 51 -5.91 15.36 7.59
C ASP A 51 -5.75 15.37 9.11
N SER A 52 -6.38 14.41 9.80
CA SER A 52 -6.19 14.23 11.24
C SER A 52 -4.78 13.74 11.56
N ALA A 53 -4.23 12.80 10.80
CA ALA A 53 -2.90 12.24 11.04
C ALA A 53 -1.82 13.32 10.88
N GLU A 54 -1.94 14.19 9.87
CA GLU A 54 -1.03 15.33 9.67
C GLU A 54 -1.07 16.30 10.86
N LYS A 55 -2.27 16.66 11.34
CA LYS A 55 -2.42 17.51 12.53
C LYS A 55 -1.82 16.86 13.78
N LYS A 56 -2.04 15.56 13.96
CA LYS A 56 -1.48 14.81 15.09
C LYS A 56 0.03 14.74 15.04
N LEU A 57 0.60 14.53 13.85
CA LEU A 57 2.03 14.52 13.63
C LEU A 57 2.66 15.88 13.95
N ALA A 58 2.04 16.98 13.50
CA ALA A 58 2.47 18.34 13.83
C ALA A 58 2.42 18.61 15.35
N ALA A 59 1.45 18.02 16.05
CA ALA A 59 1.30 18.10 17.50
C ALA A 59 2.08 17.00 18.27
N LYS A 60 2.99 16.28 17.61
CA LYS A 60 3.86 15.22 18.19
C LYS A 60 3.11 13.99 18.75
N TYR A 61 1.85 13.78 18.38
CA TYR A 61 1.08 12.55 18.65
C TYR A 61 1.39 11.48 17.60
N THR A 62 2.60 10.92 17.64
CA THR A 62 3.15 10.03 16.60
C THR A 62 2.45 8.67 16.54
N ALA A 63 2.08 8.09 17.69
CA ALA A 63 1.40 6.80 17.75
C ALA A 63 0.00 6.87 17.11
N GLU A 64 -0.76 7.92 17.44
CA GLU A 64 -2.09 8.16 16.90
C GLU A 64 -2.03 8.55 15.42
N ALA A 65 -1.05 9.36 15.00
CA ALA A 65 -0.83 9.66 13.60
C ALA A 65 -0.58 8.36 12.80
N LYS A 66 0.31 7.49 13.28
CA LYS A 66 0.59 6.19 12.67
C LYS A 66 -0.65 5.29 12.60
N ALA A 67 -1.44 5.22 13.68
CA ALA A 67 -2.68 4.45 13.70
C ALA A 67 -3.67 4.95 12.63
N GLN A 68 -3.80 6.27 12.50
CA GLN A 68 -4.67 6.90 11.50
C GLN A 68 -4.18 6.69 10.06
N LEU A 69 -2.86 6.74 9.81
CA LEU A 69 -2.30 6.42 8.50
C LEU A 69 -2.55 4.96 8.13
N LYS A 70 -2.41 4.03 9.08
CA LYS A 70 -2.70 2.60 8.87
C LYS A 70 -4.17 2.37 8.50
N GLU A 71 -5.10 3.05 9.18
CA GLU A 71 -6.53 2.99 8.84
C GLU A 71 -6.81 3.65 7.48
N ALA A 72 -6.20 4.80 7.18
CA ALA A 72 -6.33 5.42 5.86
C ALA A 72 -5.82 4.50 4.73
N ASN A 73 -4.66 3.86 4.94
CA ASN A 73 -4.07 2.92 4.00
C ASN A 73 -4.95 1.70 3.76
N SER A 74 -5.61 1.16 4.79
CA SER A 74 -6.55 0.04 4.60
C SER A 74 -7.75 0.45 3.76
N LEU A 75 -8.28 1.65 3.96
CA LEU A 75 -9.38 2.18 3.15
C LEU A 75 -8.94 2.44 1.71
N PHE A 76 -7.77 3.05 1.49
CA PHE A 76 -7.25 3.23 0.13
C PHE A 76 -6.94 1.91 -0.56
N SER A 77 -6.49 0.88 0.17
CA SER A 77 -6.25 -0.45 -0.40
C SER A 77 -7.54 -1.08 -0.93
N ILE A 78 -8.68 -0.86 -0.27
CA ILE A 78 -10.00 -1.28 -0.76
C ILE A 78 -10.32 -0.54 -2.07
N LEU A 79 -10.13 0.79 -2.09
CA LEU A 79 -10.36 1.61 -3.30
C LEU A 79 -9.45 1.19 -4.47
N VAL A 80 -8.18 0.89 -4.23
CA VAL A 80 -7.28 0.37 -5.26
C VAL A 80 -7.80 -0.96 -5.81
N LYS A 81 -8.24 -1.87 -4.94
CA LYS A 81 -8.72 -3.18 -5.37
C LYS A 81 -10.02 -3.10 -6.17
N GLU A 82 -10.95 -2.25 -5.75
CA GLU A 82 -12.32 -2.24 -6.26
C GLU A 82 -12.53 -1.18 -7.34
N CYS A 83 -11.79 -0.07 -7.30
CA CYS A 83 -11.90 1.05 -8.24
C CYS A 83 -10.77 1.13 -9.28
N ALA A 84 -9.77 0.24 -9.25
CA ALA A 84 -8.68 0.24 -10.23
C ALA A 84 -9.15 0.31 -11.69
N PRO A 85 -10.20 -0.40 -12.15
CA PRO A 85 -10.64 -0.32 -13.54
C PRO A 85 -11.04 1.10 -13.96
N GLN A 86 -11.83 1.79 -13.12
CA GLN A 86 -12.28 3.16 -13.40
C GLN A 86 -11.17 4.19 -13.18
N GLN A 87 -10.23 3.90 -12.27
CA GLN A 87 -9.03 4.71 -12.09
C GLN A 87 -8.11 4.65 -13.33
N LYS A 88 -7.95 3.47 -13.96
CA LYS A 88 -7.14 3.30 -15.17
C LYS A 88 -7.69 4.03 -16.39
N GLU A 89 -9.01 4.22 -16.46
CA GLU A 89 -9.65 4.99 -17.52
C GLU A 89 -9.36 6.49 -17.41
N ARG A 90 -8.80 6.95 -16.29
CA ARG A 90 -8.51 8.36 -16.03
C ARG A 90 -7.01 8.61 -16.05
N ALA A 91 -6.54 9.31 -17.08
CA ALA A 91 -5.21 9.90 -17.08
C ALA A 91 -5.11 11.01 -16.02
N LEU A 92 -3.96 11.10 -15.35
CA LEU A 92 -3.67 12.24 -14.48
C LEU A 92 -3.54 13.51 -15.33
N THR A 93 -4.09 14.62 -14.83
CA THR A 93 -3.84 15.94 -15.41
C THR A 93 -2.38 16.36 -15.17
N GLU A 94 -1.87 17.34 -15.93
CA GLU A 94 -0.51 17.86 -15.72
C GLU A 94 -0.27 18.35 -14.28
N ALA A 95 -1.28 19.02 -13.69
CA ALA A 95 -1.24 19.47 -12.31
C ALA A 95 -1.17 18.28 -11.31
N GLU A 96 -1.91 17.20 -11.58
CA GLU A 96 -1.88 16.00 -10.74
C GLU A 96 -0.58 15.22 -10.89
N MET A 97 0.00 15.16 -12.08
CA MET A 97 1.34 14.58 -12.28
C MET A 97 2.41 15.39 -11.55
N ALA A 98 2.35 16.72 -11.60
CA ALA A 98 3.26 17.58 -10.84
C ALA A 98 3.12 17.35 -9.33
N GLN A 99 1.89 17.29 -8.83
CA GLN A 99 1.61 17.00 -7.42
C GLN A 99 2.08 15.60 -7.00
N GLU A 100 1.88 14.58 -7.85
CA GLU A 100 2.38 13.23 -7.60
C GLU A 100 3.90 13.19 -7.50
N ASN A 101 4.60 13.90 -8.39
CA ASN A 101 6.05 14.01 -8.38
C ASN A 101 6.54 14.70 -7.10
N ASP A 102 5.91 15.80 -6.69
CA ASP A 102 6.25 16.50 -5.45
C ASP A 102 6.05 15.60 -4.21
N ASN A 103 4.93 14.88 -4.15
CA ASN A 103 4.67 13.93 -3.08
C ASN A 103 5.67 12.76 -3.10
N ASN A 104 6.03 12.24 -4.27
CA ASN A 104 7.03 11.17 -4.39
C ASN A 104 8.41 11.64 -3.94
N LYS A 105 8.82 12.86 -4.29
CA LYS A 105 10.06 13.47 -3.84
C LYS A 105 10.08 13.61 -2.31
N LYS A 106 9.00 14.12 -1.71
CA LYS A 106 8.88 14.24 -0.25
C LYS A 106 8.88 12.88 0.45
N LYS A 107 8.15 11.90 -0.10
CA LYS A 107 8.16 10.52 0.39
C LYS A 107 9.58 9.97 0.44
N GLU A 108 10.34 10.10 -0.65
CA GLU A 108 11.71 9.63 -0.74
C GLU A 108 12.64 10.39 0.22
N GLU A 109 12.52 11.72 0.31
CA GLU A 109 13.29 12.55 1.25
C GLU A 109 13.11 12.07 2.69
N PHE A 110 11.86 11.90 3.14
CA PHE A 110 11.56 11.45 4.49
C PHE A 110 11.94 10.00 4.74
N PHE A 111 11.79 9.13 3.73
CA PHE A 111 12.24 7.75 3.83
C PHE A 111 13.76 7.67 4.01
N ASN A 112 14.52 8.38 3.18
CA ASN A 112 15.98 8.45 3.27
C ASN A 112 16.45 9.06 4.59
N LYS A 113 15.76 10.10 5.07
CA LYS A 113 15.98 10.66 6.41
C LYS A 113 15.79 9.60 7.51
N GLY A 114 14.69 8.87 7.47
CA GLY A 114 14.40 7.79 8.42
C GLY A 114 15.49 6.72 8.42
N THR A 115 15.86 6.22 7.24
CA THR A 115 16.94 5.23 7.08
C THR A 115 18.28 5.72 7.61
N ASN A 116 18.64 6.98 7.36
CA ASN A 116 19.91 7.53 7.85
C ASN A 116 19.91 7.67 9.37
N LEU A 117 18.77 8.03 9.97
CA LEU A 117 18.61 8.10 11.42
C LEU A 117 18.67 6.73 12.08
N GLU A 118 18.06 5.69 11.48
CA GLU A 118 18.18 4.31 12.00
C GLU A 118 19.64 3.83 11.98
N LYS A 119 20.38 4.15 10.91
CA LYS A 119 21.82 3.83 10.83
C LYS A 119 22.60 4.54 11.93
N ALA A 120 22.38 5.85 12.11
CA ALA A 120 23.04 6.61 13.17
C ALA A 120 22.69 6.05 14.56
N ALA A 121 21.42 5.69 14.78
CA ALA A 121 20.97 5.09 16.04
C ALA A 121 21.69 3.76 16.31
N ALA A 122 21.79 2.89 15.31
CA ALA A 122 22.50 1.62 15.41
C ALA A 122 24.01 1.82 15.70
N GLU A 123 24.64 2.81 15.07
CA GLU A 123 26.04 3.16 15.35
C GLU A 123 26.22 3.66 16.79
N ASN A 124 25.30 4.49 17.29
CA ASN A 124 25.33 4.98 18.66
C ASN A 124 25.04 3.86 19.68
N LEU A 125 24.15 2.92 19.39
CA LEU A 125 23.96 1.73 20.22
C LEU A 125 25.27 0.95 20.36
N LYS A 126 25.96 0.68 19.24
CA LYS A 126 27.24 -0.02 19.26
C LYS A 126 28.31 0.73 20.06
N LYS A 127 28.42 2.05 19.88
CA LYS A 127 29.36 2.89 20.65
C LYS A 127 29.02 2.90 22.15
N GLY A 128 27.74 2.85 22.49
CA GLY A 128 27.27 2.73 23.87
C GLY A 128 27.70 1.43 24.52
N GLU A 129 27.47 0.30 23.84
CA GLU A 129 27.91 -1.03 24.27
C GLU A 129 29.44 -1.10 24.45
N GLU A 130 30.20 -0.54 23.51
CA GLU A 130 31.67 -0.48 23.59
C GLU A 130 32.16 0.37 24.77
N ALA A 131 31.50 1.49 25.07
CA ALA A 131 31.82 2.33 26.23
C ALA A 131 31.46 1.62 27.54
N GLU A 132 30.34 0.92 27.60
CA GLU A 132 29.92 0.13 28.76
C GLU A 132 30.90 -0.99 29.08
N ALA A 133 31.35 -1.73 28.05
CA ALA A 133 32.39 -2.75 28.18
C ALA A 133 33.73 -2.20 28.70
N LYS A 134 34.00 -0.90 28.53
CA LYS A 134 35.19 -0.20 29.03
C LYS A 134 34.98 0.47 30.40
N GLY A 135 33.83 0.29 31.04
CA GLY A 135 33.48 0.94 32.30
C GLY A 135 33.20 2.44 32.18
N GLN A 136 33.00 2.96 30.96
CA GLN A 136 32.75 4.37 30.68
C GLN A 136 31.25 4.68 30.72
N HIS A 137 30.62 4.48 31.88
CA HIS A 137 29.15 4.50 32.02
C HIS A 137 28.48 5.83 31.61
N ASP A 138 29.10 6.97 31.92
CA ASP A 138 28.57 8.28 31.50
C ASP A 138 28.58 8.45 29.98
N LEU A 139 29.62 7.94 29.31
CA LEU A 139 29.74 7.99 27.86
C LEU A 139 28.74 7.02 27.21
N ALA A 140 28.60 5.81 27.75
CA ALA A 140 27.60 4.84 27.31
C ALA A 140 26.18 5.43 27.40
N THR A 141 25.85 6.08 28.52
CA THR A 141 24.56 6.73 28.74
C THR A 141 24.27 7.80 27.67
N ARG A 142 25.27 8.60 27.30
CA ARG A 142 25.12 9.60 26.22
C ARG A 142 24.83 8.95 24.87
N TYR A 143 25.56 7.91 24.51
CA TYR A 143 25.35 7.19 23.26
C TYR A 143 23.97 6.53 23.19
N PHE A 144 23.53 5.84 24.26
CA PHE A 144 22.19 5.26 24.31
C PHE A 144 21.08 6.32 24.25
N GLY A 145 21.28 7.46 24.93
CA GLY A 145 20.34 8.59 24.83
C GLY A 145 20.22 9.13 23.40
N GLN A 146 21.35 9.29 22.71
CA GLN A 146 21.37 9.75 21.31
C GLN A 146 20.69 8.74 20.38
N ALA A 147 20.96 7.45 20.53
CA ALA A 147 20.32 6.40 19.75
C ALA A 147 18.80 6.37 19.91
N LYS A 148 18.29 6.60 21.13
CA LYS A 148 16.86 6.71 21.39
C LYS A 148 16.25 7.89 20.62
N ILE A 149 16.86 9.07 20.70
CA ILE A 149 16.38 10.27 20.01
C ILE A 149 16.36 10.05 18.49
N GLU A 150 17.43 9.47 17.93
CA GLU A 150 17.53 9.18 16.50
C GLU A 150 16.46 8.17 16.04
N ASN A 151 16.19 7.12 16.82
CA ASN A 151 15.11 6.18 16.53
C ASN A 151 13.72 6.84 16.55
N GLU A 152 13.45 7.70 17.54
CA GLU A 152 12.17 8.45 17.61
C GLU A 152 12.00 9.38 16.40
N GLN A 153 13.08 10.04 15.99
CA GLN A 153 13.09 10.88 14.78
C GLN A 153 12.94 10.04 13.50
N ALA A 154 13.55 8.85 13.44
CA ALA A 154 13.43 7.94 12.31
C ALA A 154 11.99 7.48 12.12
N HIS A 155 11.33 7.05 13.20
CA HIS A 155 9.92 6.68 13.16
C HIS A 155 9.03 7.83 12.70
N THR A 156 9.30 9.05 13.18
CA THR A 156 8.58 10.25 12.73
C THR A 156 8.77 10.48 11.23
N ALA A 157 10.00 10.34 10.72
CA ALA A 157 10.29 10.50 9.30
C ALA A 157 9.57 9.44 8.45
N PHE A 158 9.53 8.18 8.88
CA PHE A 158 8.78 7.14 8.15
C PHE A 158 7.27 7.40 8.13
N ILE A 159 6.69 7.94 9.21
CA ILE A 159 5.28 8.37 9.23
C ILE A 159 5.06 9.51 8.21
N GLN A 160 6.00 10.46 8.10
CA GLN A 160 5.93 11.52 7.07
C GLN A 160 6.00 10.94 5.66
N ALA A 161 6.87 9.96 5.42
CA ALA A 161 6.97 9.28 4.13
C ALA A 161 5.65 8.57 3.76
N GLU A 162 5.05 7.83 4.70
CA GLU A 162 3.77 7.16 4.51
C GLU A 162 2.63 8.16 4.23
N LEU A 163 2.60 9.29 4.95
CA LEU A 163 1.61 10.35 4.69
C LEU A 163 1.66 10.83 3.25
N TYR A 164 2.84 11.14 2.70
CA TYR A 164 2.97 11.60 1.31
C TYR A 164 2.64 10.52 0.30
N ALA A 165 2.93 9.26 0.58
CA ALA A 165 2.48 8.14 -0.27
C ALA A 165 0.95 8.06 -0.32
N LEU A 166 0.27 8.25 0.81
CA LEU A 166 -1.20 8.23 0.87
C LEU A 166 -1.84 9.51 0.30
N ARG A 167 -1.16 10.66 0.32
CA ARG A 167 -1.61 11.86 -0.40
C ARG A 167 -1.70 11.63 -1.91
N ASN A 168 -0.86 10.77 -2.50
CA ASN A 168 -1.03 10.34 -3.89
C ASN A 168 -2.33 9.53 -4.08
N GLN A 169 -2.64 8.61 -3.18
CA GLN A 169 -3.90 7.85 -3.23
C GLN A 169 -5.12 8.78 -3.11
N GLN A 170 -5.08 9.77 -2.21
CA GLN A 170 -6.13 10.79 -2.10
C GLN A 170 -6.35 11.54 -3.42
N MET A 171 -5.27 11.94 -4.08
CA MET A 171 -5.34 12.66 -5.35
C MET A 171 -5.95 11.77 -6.45
N ILE A 172 -5.45 10.54 -6.59
CA ILE A 172 -5.91 9.56 -7.59
C ILE A 172 -7.42 9.29 -7.43
N PHE A 173 -7.88 9.08 -6.20
CA PHE A 173 -9.29 8.77 -5.91
C PHE A 173 -10.20 10.00 -5.74
N ARG A 174 -9.71 11.21 -6.01
CA ARG A 174 -10.48 12.46 -5.81
C ARG A 174 -11.82 12.49 -6.53
N PHE A 175 -11.95 11.82 -7.68
CA PHE A 175 -13.21 11.72 -8.41
C PHE A 175 -14.36 11.07 -7.60
N LEU A 176 -14.03 10.27 -6.58
CA LEU A 176 -15.02 9.72 -5.64
C LEU A 176 -15.55 10.77 -4.66
N GLY A 177 -14.79 11.85 -4.40
CA GLY A 177 -15.21 12.96 -3.56
C GLY A 177 -16.31 13.82 -4.19
N ASP A 178 -16.30 13.93 -5.52
CA ASP A 178 -17.19 14.78 -6.31
C ASP A 178 -18.52 14.11 -6.65
N GLN A 179 -18.68 12.80 -6.34
CA GLN A 179 -19.97 12.14 -6.47
C GLN A 179 -20.95 12.73 -5.45
N ARG A 180 -21.92 13.49 -5.95
CA ARG A 180 -23.07 13.93 -5.17
C ARG A 180 -23.77 12.69 -4.65
N THR A 181 -23.74 12.50 -3.33
CA THR A 181 -24.69 11.61 -2.66
C THR A 181 -26.09 12.13 -2.99
N PRO A 182 -27.00 11.28 -3.52
CA PRO A 182 -28.38 11.68 -3.77
C PRO A 182 -29.07 12.18 -2.49
#